data_AF-A0A3A8WH17-F1
#
_entry.id   AF-A0A3A8WH17-F1
#
_cell.length_a   1.000
_cell.length_b   1.000
_cell.length_c   1.000
_cell.angle_alpha   90.00
_cell.angle_beta   90.00
_cell.angle_gamma   90.00
#
_symmetry.space_group_name_H-M   'P 1'
#
loop_
_entity.id
_entity.type
_entity.pdbx_description
1 polymer ?
#
loop_
_entity_poly.entity_id
_entity_poly.type
_entity_poly.pdbx_seq_one_letter_code
_entity_poly.pdbx_strand_id
1 'polypeptide(L)'
;MNFINMQKEILDNNEADVFRKYLEIFRTQINLPQKNVCFGEQWLRGRTHCDTFKVSFDDYDTDIEVPYFKKEIGAPPTERTKSYRFNRTNIAYLYLTSDLNTCMAEIRLKENEICSISNFVCVRESTYVDVISMLNIVELKQLADILLQPVDDNEKIYEVTQFISDIFREMGYAGILYPSTIINKGINLVCFYPEYFQFIMYSDRIYKGVADCVGNILPVSQIDEFKKYPEYRKEMYSFGDTPEKEEAFEYIENKIIFEDEQEYDDRVRMILNLKNAEIDNALNEFVEYFSKTHLRKRAYQFRGTYRINAGNIKAGIRDYILSLNVCNAQRTTLYDSVVHAIFDSKDIDITFKIEALKQKIYEECNLYIQESDKKWDEMMEKLRILNYR
;
A
#
# COMPACT_ATOMS: atom_id res chain seq x y z
N MET A 1 -38.94 -24.94 2.50
CA MET A 1 -39.34 -23.53 2.28
C MET A 1 -39.42 -23.26 0.79
N ASN A 2 -40.36 -22.46 0.31
CA ASN A 2 -40.42 -22.04 -1.09
C ASN A 2 -39.91 -20.60 -1.21
N PHE A 3 -38.70 -20.42 -1.74
CA PHE A 3 -38.03 -19.11 -1.81
C PHE A 3 -38.64 -18.18 -2.86
N ILE A 4 -39.30 -18.71 -3.88
CA ILE A 4 -40.03 -17.91 -4.89
C ILE A 4 -41.25 -17.25 -4.26
N ASN A 5 -41.99 -17.98 -3.41
CA ASN A 5 -43.11 -17.40 -2.67
C ASN A 5 -42.63 -16.34 -1.68
N MET A 6 -41.49 -16.56 -1.01
CA MET A 6 -40.87 -15.54 -0.15
C MET A 6 -40.53 -14.28 -0.93
N GLN A 7 -39.87 -14.41 -2.09
CA GLN A 7 -39.53 -13.29 -2.95
C GLN A 7 -40.78 -12.47 -3.32
N LYS A 8 -41.88 -13.13 -3.71
CA LYS A 8 -43.15 -12.46 -4.01
C LYS A 8 -43.73 -11.76 -2.79
N GLU A 9 -43.79 -12.44 -1.64
CA GLU A 9 -44.33 -11.84 -0.42
C GLU A 9 -43.52 -10.62 0.04
N ILE A 10 -42.19 -10.63 -0.12
CA ILE A 10 -41.33 -9.47 0.18
C ILE A 10 -41.67 -8.29 -0.73
N LEU A 11 -41.90 -8.55 -2.02
CA LEU A 11 -42.19 -7.50 -3.02
C LEU A 11 -43.63 -6.97 -2.97
N ASP A 12 -44.59 -7.80 -2.52
CA ASP A 12 -46.02 -7.49 -2.56
C ASP A 12 -46.56 -6.92 -1.23
N ASN A 13 -45.78 -6.96 -0.13
CA ASN A 13 -46.20 -6.52 1.21
C ASN A 13 -45.22 -5.52 1.80
N ASN A 14 -45.62 -4.80 2.86
CA ASN A 14 -44.65 -3.98 3.60
C ASN A 14 -43.63 -4.88 4.29
N GLU A 15 -42.36 -4.53 4.19
CA GLU A 15 -41.27 -5.31 4.77
C GLU A 15 -41.47 -5.58 6.26
N ALA A 16 -41.93 -4.58 7.02
CA ALA A 16 -42.16 -4.69 8.45
C ALA A 16 -43.19 -5.78 8.81
N ASP A 17 -44.17 -6.01 7.94
CA ASP A 17 -45.25 -6.98 8.16
C ASP A 17 -44.74 -8.42 7.99
N VAL A 18 -43.75 -8.63 7.10
CA VAL A 18 -43.21 -9.96 6.77
C VAL A 18 -41.85 -10.24 7.42
N PHE A 19 -41.15 -9.22 7.93
CA PHE A 19 -39.79 -9.37 8.48
C PHE A 19 -39.73 -10.36 9.64
N ARG A 20 -40.60 -10.22 10.65
CA ARG A 20 -40.62 -11.12 11.81
C ARG A 20 -40.93 -12.57 11.42
N LYS A 21 -41.84 -12.76 10.45
CA LYS A 21 -42.17 -14.08 9.90
C LYS A 21 -40.92 -14.73 9.29
N TYR A 22 -40.23 -14.02 8.41
CA TYR A 22 -39.06 -14.60 7.72
C TYR A 22 -37.84 -14.73 8.63
N LEU A 23 -37.59 -13.79 9.54
CA LEU A 23 -36.54 -13.94 10.55
C LEU A 23 -36.72 -15.23 11.36
N GLU A 24 -37.94 -15.54 11.79
CA GLU A 24 -38.23 -16.77 12.54
C GLU A 24 -38.06 -18.03 11.67
N ILE A 25 -38.51 -17.99 10.42
CA ILE A 25 -38.31 -19.10 9.47
C ILE A 25 -36.81 -19.36 9.26
N PHE A 26 -36.02 -18.32 9.02
CA PHE A 26 -34.58 -18.45 8.83
C PHE A 26 -33.88 -19.00 10.10
N ARG A 27 -34.32 -18.59 11.30
CA ARG A 27 -33.76 -19.10 12.56
C ARG A 27 -34.10 -20.55 12.86
N THR A 28 -35.30 -21.00 12.50
CA THR A 28 -35.83 -22.30 12.96
C THR A 28 -35.82 -23.39 11.88
N GLN A 29 -35.86 -23.02 10.61
CA GLN A 29 -36.10 -23.95 9.50
C GLN A 29 -34.99 -23.95 8.44
N ILE A 30 -34.08 -22.97 8.45
CA ILE A 30 -33.04 -22.83 7.43
C ILE A 30 -31.67 -22.98 8.08
N ASN A 31 -30.94 -24.03 7.71
CA ASN A 31 -29.55 -24.21 8.12
C ASN A 31 -28.61 -23.56 7.09
N LEU A 32 -28.16 -22.34 7.36
CA LEU A 32 -27.27 -21.60 6.46
C LEU A 32 -25.82 -22.10 6.62
N PRO A 33 -25.13 -22.43 5.52
CA PRO A 33 -23.69 -22.61 5.52
C PRO A 33 -23.02 -21.32 6.02
N GLN A 34 -21.97 -21.51 6.79
CA GLN A 34 -21.24 -20.43 7.42
C GLN A 34 -19.75 -20.62 7.25
N LYS A 35 -19.03 -19.50 7.16
CA LYS A 35 -17.57 -19.49 7.08
C LYS A 35 -17.04 -18.40 8.00
N ASN A 36 -16.01 -18.74 8.76
CA ASN A 36 -15.30 -17.76 9.56
C ASN A 36 -14.29 -17.02 8.69
N VAL A 37 -14.22 -15.71 8.89
CA VAL A 37 -13.10 -14.89 8.40
C VAL A 37 -12.24 -14.57 9.61
N CYS A 38 -11.02 -15.08 9.59
CA CYS A 38 -10.11 -15.10 10.73
C CYS A 38 -9.34 -13.78 10.86
N PHE A 39 -8.87 -13.49 12.07
CA PHE A 39 -7.97 -12.37 12.31
C PHE A 39 -6.72 -12.45 11.42
N GLY A 40 -6.35 -11.34 10.78
CA GLY A 40 -5.20 -11.27 9.89
C GLY A 40 -5.48 -11.64 8.43
N GLU A 41 -6.66 -12.18 8.10
CA GLU A 41 -7.04 -12.41 6.70
C GLU A 41 -7.11 -11.10 5.92
N GLN A 42 -6.52 -11.08 4.73
CA GLN A 42 -6.45 -9.91 3.87
C GLN A 42 -7.41 -9.99 2.70
N TRP A 43 -8.02 -8.87 2.38
CA TRP A 43 -8.97 -8.69 1.30
C TRP A 43 -8.72 -7.37 0.59
N LEU A 44 -9.22 -7.22 -0.62
CA LEU A 44 -9.01 -6.02 -1.44
C LEU A 44 -10.28 -5.17 -1.51
N ARG A 45 -10.10 -3.87 -1.64
CA ARG A 45 -11.17 -2.92 -1.99
C ARG A 45 -10.71 -2.03 -3.11
N GLY A 46 -11.58 -1.82 -4.09
CA GLY A 46 -11.35 -0.92 -5.20
C GLY A 46 -12.38 0.19 -5.27
N ARG A 47 -11.95 1.35 -5.76
CA ARG A 47 -12.82 2.46 -6.16
C ARG A 47 -12.33 3.01 -7.49
N THR A 48 -13.26 3.34 -8.39
CA THR A 48 -12.89 4.02 -9.64
C THR A 48 -12.31 5.40 -9.34
N HIS A 49 -11.41 5.87 -10.19
CA HIS A 49 -10.65 7.11 -10.03
C HIS A 49 -9.64 7.09 -8.87
N CYS A 50 -9.02 8.23 -8.66
CA CYS A 50 -8.03 8.54 -7.64
C CYS A 50 -8.26 9.98 -7.15
N ASP A 51 -7.48 10.43 -6.19
CA ASP A 51 -7.47 11.83 -5.74
C ASP A 51 -6.34 12.61 -6.44
N THR A 52 -6.30 13.92 -6.23
CA THR A 52 -5.29 14.83 -6.78
C THR A 52 -4.78 15.80 -5.72
N PHE A 53 -3.46 15.96 -5.65
CA PHE A 53 -2.77 16.83 -4.68
C PHE A 53 -1.93 17.88 -5.37
N LYS A 54 -1.93 19.09 -4.81
CA LYS A 54 -1.10 20.21 -5.26
C LYS A 54 0.25 20.11 -4.58
N VAL A 55 1.29 19.89 -5.37
CA VAL A 55 2.65 19.74 -4.87
C VAL A 55 3.61 20.63 -5.64
N SER A 56 4.59 21.16 -4.92
CA SER A 56 5.71 21.87 -5.49
C SER A 56 6.95 20.99 -5.41
N PHE A 57 7.63 20.83 -6.54
CA PHE A 57 8.95 20.23 -6.62
C PHE A 57 9.96 21.34 -6.90
N ASP A 58 10.74 21.74 -5.89
CA ASP A 58 11.60 22.94 -5.97
C ASP A 58 10.77 24.19 -6.36
N ASP A 59 11.02 24.79 -7.54
CA ASP A 59 10.26 25.93 -8.07
C ASP A 59 9.10 25.52 -9.02
N TYR A 60 8.79 24.22 -9.14
CA TYR A 60 7.80 23.69 -10.08
C TYR A 60 6.53 23.20 -9.38
N ASP A 61 5.48 24.02 -9.46
CA ASP A 61 4.14 23.69 -8.97
C ASP A 61 3.39 22.79 -9.97
N THR A 62 2.79 21.71 -9.45
CA THR A 62 2.04 20.75 -10.26
C THR A 62 0.96 20.04 -9.44
N ASP A 63 0.10 19.30 -10.14
CA ASP A 63 -0.89 18.42 -9.55
C ASP A 63 -0.42 16.96 -9.75
N ILE A 64 -0.49 16.14 -8.71
CA ILE A 64 -0.20 14.70 -8.78
C ILE A 64 -1.42 13.86 -8.47
N GLU A 65 -1.62 12.79 -9.22
CA GLU A 65 -2.59 11.74 -8.95
C GLU A 65 -2.08 10.83 -7.83
N VAL A 66 -2.93 10.59 -6.82
CA VAL A 66 -2.66 9.66 -5.73
C VAL A 66 -3.85 8.74 -5.50
N PRO A 67 -3.63 7.46 -5.18
CA PRO A 67 -4.75 6.56 -4.93
C PRO A 67 -5.57 7.05 -3.73
N TYR A 68 -6.85 6.73 -3.70
CA TYR A 68 -7.62 6.85 -2.46
C TYR A 68 -7.00 5.95 -1.39
N PHE A 69 -6.85 6.47 -0.18
CA PHE A 69 -6.32 5.76 0.99
C PHE A 69 -7.14 6.07 2.25
N LYS A 70 -6.89 5.33 3.34
CA LYS A 70 -7.59 5.47 4.64
C LYS A 70 -9.13 5.53 4.46
N LYS A 71 -9.76 6.65 4.83
CA LYS A 71 -11.22 6.83 4.79
C LYS A 71 -11.75 6.92 3.36
N GLU A 72 -10.98 7.47 2.42
CA GLU A 72 -11.43 7.69 1.05
C GLU A 72 -11.61 6.36 0.30
N ILE A 73 -10.75 5.37 0.54
CA ILE A 73 -10.91 4.02 -0.04
C ILE A 73 -11.91 3.16 0.75
N GLY A 74 -12.21 3.53 2.00
CA GLY A 74 -13.08 2.78 2.92
C GLY A 74 -14.56 2.74 2.53
N ALA A 75 -15.39 2.29 3.47
CA ALA A 75 -16.85 2.36 3.33
C ALA A 75 -17.29 3.84 3.23
N PRO A 76 -18.24 4.19 2.36
CA PRO A 76 -18.73 5.55 2.27
C PRO A 76 -19.38 5.97 3.62
N PRO A 77 -19.33 7.27 3.98
CA PRO A 77 -20.10 7.79 5.10
C PRO A 77 -21.58 7.41 4.95
N THR A 78 -22.24 7.14 6.07
CA THR A 78 -23.61 6.65 6.10
C THR A 78 -24.54 7.56 5.31
N GLU A 79 -24.43 8.88 5.44
CA GLU A 79 -25.29 9.86 4.75
C GLU A 79 -25.10 9.90 3.23
N ARG A 80 -23.97 9.37 2.74
CA ARG A 80 -23.63 9.31 1.30
C ARG A 80 -23.79 7.90 0.72
N THR A 81 -24.22 6.95 1.55
CA THR A 81 -24.32 5.55 1.13
C THR A 81 -25.57 5.35 0.29
N LYS A 82 -25.36 5.00 -0.99
CA LYS A 82 -26.41 4.60 -1.91
C LYS A 82 -26.88 3.17 -1.61
N SER A 83 -28.04 2.84 -2.15
CA SER A 83 -28.56 1.47 -2.22
C SER A 83 -27.67 0.61 -3.12
N TYR A 84 -27.19 -0.54 -2.62
CA TYR A 84 -26.48 -1.57 -3.39
C TYR A 84 -27.07 -2.95 -3.09
N ARG A 85 -26.49 -4.03 -3.63
CA ARG A 85 -27.03 -5.39 -3.55
C ARG A 85 -27.47 -5.81 -2.14
N PHE A 86 -26.72 -5.47 -1.10
CA PHE A 86 -26.97 -5.98 0.25
C PHE A 86 -27.22 -4.90 1.30
N ASN A 87 -26.98 -3.64 0.99
CA ASN A 87 -27.24 -2.54 1.91
C ASN A 87 -28.29 -1.58 1.34
N ARG A 88 -29.14 -1.09 2.24
CA ARG A 88 -30.08 0.00 1.96
C ARG A 88 -29.34 1.33 1.90
N THR A 89 -30.01 2.34 1.35
CA THR A 89 -29.61 3.74 1.49
C THR A 89 -29.42 4.08 2.97
N ASN A 90 -28.39 4.85 3.31
CA ASN A 90 -28.02 5.20 4.68
C ASN A 90 -27.62 4.03 5.59
N ILE A 91 -27.18 2.90 5.02
CA ILE A 91 -26.54 1.81 5.77
C ILE A 91 -25.21 1.49 5.10
N ALA A 92 -24.10 1.84 5.74
CA ALA A 92 -22.76 1.65 5.20
C ALA A 92 -22.24 0.23 5.46
N TYR A 93 -22.08 -0.56 4.40
CA TYR A 93 -21.38 -1.84 4.42
C TYR A 93 -20.04 -1.73 3.68
N LEU A 94 -19.09 -2.58 4.07
CA LEU A 94 -17.78 -2.67 3.43
C LEU A 94 -17.77 -3.85 2.46
N TYR A 95 -17.69 -3.54 1.17
CA TYR A 95 -17.51 -4.51 0.10
C TYR A 95 -16.03 -4.71 -0.17
N LEU A 96 -15.61 -5.98 -0.19
CA LEU A 96 -14.24 -6.46 -0.35
C LEU A 96 -14.21 -7.63 -1.33
N THR A 97 -13.05 -7.91 -1.92
CA THR A 97 -12.83 -8.97 -2.91
C THR A 97 -11.58 -9.80 -2.59
N SER A 98 -11.55 -11.05 -3.05
CA SER A 98 -10.45 -11.99 -2.78
C SER A 98 -9.14 -11.65 -3.46
N ASP A 99 -9.21 -11.03 -4.63
CA ASP A 99 -8.07 -10.80 -5.50
C ASP A 99 -8.30 -9.59 -6.41
N LEU A 100 -7.22 -9.16 -7.07
CA LEU A 100 -7.17 -7.96 -7.89
C LEU A 100 -8.09 -8.05 -9.11
N ASN A 101 -8.20 -9.22 -9.76
CA ASN A 101 -9.04 -9.39 -10.93
C ASN A 101 -10.52 -9.31 -10.55
N THR A 102 -10.90 -9.93 -9.43
CA THR A 102 -12.25 -9.82 -8.87
C THR A 102 -12.57 -8.37 -8.50
N CYS A 103 -11.64 -7.68 -7.81
CA CYS A 103 -11.80 -6.26 -7.46
C CYS A 103 -12.12 -5.39 -8.67
N MET A 104 -11.36 -5.57 -9.75
CA MET A 104 -11.47 -4.82 -11.00
C MET A 104 -12.78 -5.07 -11.74
N ALA A 105 -13.20 -6.33 -11.77
CA ALA A 105 -14.45 -6.73 -12.39
C ALA A 105 -15.66 -6.13 -11.66
N GLU A 106 -15.65 -6.12 -10.31
CA GLU A 106 -16.73 -5.55 -9.51
C GLU A 106 -16.84 -4.03 -9.67
N ILE A 107 -15.71 -3.31 -9.75
CA ILE A 107 -15.72 -1.86 -10.08
C ILE A 107 -15.98 -1.59 -11.57
N ARG A 108 -16.00 -2.64 -12.40
CA ARG A 108 -16.22 -2.61 -13.86
C ARG A 108 -15.27 -1.66 -14.59
N LEU A 109 -13.99 -1.71 -14.23
CA LEU A 109 -12.99 -0.82 -14.83
C LEU A 109 -12.88 -1.05 -16.33
N LYS A 110 -12.90 0.02 -17.12
CA LYS A 110 -12.75 -0.05 -18.58
C LYS A 110 -11.31 0.18 -19.01
N GLU A 111 -11.05 -0.09 -20.28
CA GLU A 111 -9.78 0.25 -20.91
C GLU A 111 -9.47 1.74 -20.74
N ASN A 112 -8.23 2.04 -20.36
CA ASN A 112 -7.69 3.37 -20.08
C ASN A 112 -8.28 4.12 -18.87
N GLU A 113 -9.26 3.56 -18.16
CA GLU A 113 -9.70 4.10 -16.88
C GLU A 113 -8.70 3.73 -15.77
N ILE A 114 -8.67 4.56 -14.72
CA ILE A 114 -7.87 4.34 -13.52
C ILE A 114 -8.75 4.05 -12.31
N CYS A 115 -8.18 3.32 -11.36
CA CYS A 115 -8.81 3.06 -10.07
C CYS A 115 -7.77 3.02 -8.95
N SER A 116 -8.27 3.22 -7.74
CA SER A 116 -7.52 3.04 -6.50
C SER A 116 -7.88 1.69 -5.90
N ILE A 117 -6.88 0.87 -5.56
CA ILE A 117 -7.09 -0.41 -4.90
C ILE A 117 -6.20 -0.48 -3.66
N SER A 118 -6.72 -1.05 -2.57
CA SER A 118 -5.99 -1.19 -1.30
C SER A 118 -6.34 -2.48 -0.58
N ASN A 119 -5.42 -2.93 0.28
CA ASN A 119 -5.64 -4.08 1.13
C ASN A 119 -6.32 -3.68 2.45
N PHE A 120 -7.17 -4.57 2.92
CA PHE A 120 -7.85 -4.50 4.20
C PHE A 120 -7.58 -5.79 4.97
N VAL A 121 -7.24 -5.67 6.25
CA VAL A 121 -7.00 -6.80 7.14
C VAL A 121 -8.16 -6.97 8.10
N CYS A 122 -8.63 -8.20 8.29
CA CYS A 122 -9.60 -8.53 9.32
C CYS A 122 -8.97 -8.35 10.71
N VAL A 123 -9.55 -7.47 11.53
CA VAL A 123 -9.11 -7.23 12.91
C VAL A 123 -10.09 -7.79 13.94
N ARG A 124 -11.22 -8.32 13.48
CA ARG A 124 -12.23 -8.97 14.32
C ARG A 124 -12.78 -10.22 13.64
N GLU A 125 -12.33 -11.37 14.12
CA GLU A 125 -12.82 -12.67 13.66
C GLU A 125 -14.33 -12.79 13.86
N SER A 126 -15.02 -13.28 12.84
CA SER A 126 -16.47 -13.38 12.85
C SER A 126 -17.00 -14.33 11.78
N THR A 127 -18.27 -14.70 11.92
CA THR A 127 -18.94 -15.67 11.06
C THR A 127 -19.76 -14.97 9.97
N TYR A 128 -19.56 -15.42 8.73
CA TYR A 128 -20.22 -14.92 7.52
C TYR A 128 -21.13 -16.01 6.95
N VAL A 129 -22.22 -15.57 6.33
CA VAL A 129 -23.08 -16.47 5.53
C VAL A 129 -22.32 -16.88 4.26
N ASP A 130 -22.17 -18.17 4.03
CA ASP A 130 -21.39 -18.71 2.90
C ASP A 130 -22.29 -19.12 1.74
N VAL A 131 -22.56 -18.16 0.84
CA VAL A 131 -23.39 -18.37 -0.37
C VAL A 131 -22.68 -19.29 -1.37
N ILE A 132 -21.35 -19.37 -1.34
CA ILE A 132 -20.58 -20.26 -2.22
C ILE A 132 -20.96 -21.71 -1.92
N SER A 133 -21.00 -22.06 -0.64
CA SER A 133 -21.43 -23.40 -0.20
C SER A 133 -22.92 -23.67 -0.45
N MET A 134 -23.78 -22.64 -0.40
CA MET A 134 -25.23 -22.79 -0.68
C MET A 134 -25.51 -23.30 -2.09
N LEU A 135 -24.69 -22.94 -3.09
CA LEU A 135 -24.86 -23.40 -4.48
C LEU A 135 -24.79 -24.93 -4.63
N ASN A 136 -24.14 -25.60 -3.68
CA ASN A 136 -23.98 -27.05 -3.66
C ASN A 136 -25.05 -27.76 -2.81
N ILE A 137 -25.96 -27.03 -2.18
CA ILE A 137 -27.02 -27.56 -1.33
C ILE A 137 -28.35 -27.38 -2.05
N VAL A 138 -28.99 -28.49 -2.43
CA VAL A 138 -30.19 -28.50 -3.28
C VAL A 138 -31.31 -27.63 -2.69
N GLU A 139 -31.51 -27.71 -1.39
CA GLU A 139 -32.55 -26.98 -0.65
C GLU A 139 -32.29 -25.47 -0.61
N LEU A 140 -31.03 -25.03 -0.72
CA LEU A 140 -30.63 -23.61 -0.64
C LEU A 140 -30.29 -23.00 -1.99
N LYS A 141 -30.21 -23.80 -3.05
CA LYS A 141 -29.84 -23.33 -4.38
C LYS A 141 -30.73 -22.18 -4.86
N GLN A 142 -32.05 -22.27 -4.65
CA GLN A 142 -32.97 -21.17 -5.00
C GLN A 142 -32.68 -19.88 -4.23
N LEU A 143 -32.27 -19.97 -2.96
CA LEU A 143 -31.88 -18.79 -2.18
C LEU A 143 -30.56 -18.19 -2.71
N ALA A 144 -29.59 -19.04 -3.04
CA ALA A 144 -28.33 -18.61 -3.64
C ALA A 144 -28.56 -17.91 -4.99
N ASP A 145 -29.42 -18.46 -5.84
CA ASP A 145 -29.77 -17.88 -7.14
C ASP A 145 -30.41 -16.48 -6.97
N ILE A 146 -31.29 -16.29 -5.98
CA ILE A 146 -31.85 -14.97 -5.64
C ILE A 146 -30.75 -13.98 -5.21
N LEU A 147 -29.83 -14.41 -4.33
CA LEU A 147 -28.74 -13.56 -3.82
C LEU A 147 -27.73 -13.16 -4.91
N LEU A 148 -27.56 -14.01 -5.93
CA LEU A 148 -26.59 -13.85 -7.01
C LEU A 148 -27.20 -13.27 -8.29
N GLN A 149 -28.50 -12.98 -8.32
CA GLN A 149 -29.16 -12.48 -9.52
C GLN A 149 -28.46 -11.20 -10.05
N PRO A 150 -28.16 -11.11 -11.37
CA PRO A 150 -27.53 -9.93 -11.95
C PRO A 150 -28.49 -8.73 -12.02
N VAL A 151 -27.91 -7.54 -12.17
CA VAL A 151 -28.58 -6.25 -12.00
C VAL A 151 -29.45 -5.84 -13.19
N ASP A 152 -29.26 -6.46 -14.35
CA ASP A 152 -29.67 -5.87 -15.65
C ASP A 152 -31.20 -5.80 -15.89
N ASP A 153 -32.07 -6.33 -15.02
CA ASP A 153 -33.52 -6.44 -15.31
C ASP A 153 -34.50 -5.83 -14.27
N ASN A 154 -34.11 -5.45 -13.05
CA ASN A 154 -35.09 -4.91 -12.06
C ASN A 154 -34.43 -4.29 -10.81
N GLU A 155 -34.61 -3.00 -10.55
CA GLU A 155 -34.20 -2.36 -9.26
C GLU A 155 -34.82 -3.06 -8.04
N LYS A 156 -36.01 -3.65 -8.22
CA LYS A 156 -36.72 -4.43 -7.20
C LYS A 156 -35.95 -5.63 -6.67
N ILE A 157 -34.96 -6.14 -7.41
CA ILE A 157 -34.17 -7.29 -6.96
C ILE A 157 -33.36 -6.96 -5.70
N TYR A 158 -32.92 -5.71 -5.57
CA TYR A 158 -32.19 -5.25 -4.40
C TYR A 158 -33.06 -5.17 -3.17
N GLU A 159 -34.36 -4.89 -3.29
CA GLU A 159 -35.28 -4.92 -2.15
C GLU A 159 -35.25 -6.31 -1.48
N VAL A 160 -35.27 -7.37 -2.29
CA VAL A 160 -35.25 -8.76 -1.80
C VAL A 160 -33.90 -9.12 -1.18
N THR A 161 -32.78 -8.82 -1.86
CA THR A 161 -31.45 -9.17 -1.36
C THR A 161 -31.06 -8.34 -0.12
N GLN A 162 -31.50 -7.09 -0.04
CA GLN A 162 -31.35 -6.23 1.15
C GLN A 162 -32.20 -6.74 2.31
N PHE A 163 -33.45 -7.14 2.06
CA PHE A 163 -34.30 -7.73 3.08
C PHE A 163 -33.68 -9.01 3.67
N ILE A 164 -33.14 -9.90 2.82
CA ILE A 164 -32.46 -11.11 3.28
C ILE A 164 -31.16 -10.75 4.03
N SER A 165 -30.41 -9.74 3.56
CA SER A 165 -29.21 -9.22 4.24
C SER A 165 -29.53 -8.70 5.65
N ASP A 166 -30.65 -7.99 5.82
CA ASP A 166 -31.12 -7.54 7.14
C ASP A 166 -31.46 -8.72 8.05
N ILE A 167 -32.08 -9.78 7.52
CA ILE A 167 -32.31 -11.03 8.28
C ILE A 167 -30.98 -11.63 8.73
N PHE A 168 -29.99 -11.74 7.84
CA PHE A 168 -28.68 -12.29 8.20
C PHE A 168 -27.99 -11.44 9.29
N ARG A 169 -28.07 -10.12 9.20
CA ARG A 169 -27.54 -9.23 10.23
C ARG A 169 -28.26 -9.43 11.57
N GLU A 170 -29.59 -9.52 11.58
CA GLU A 170 -30.41 -9.79 12.79
C GLU A 170 -30.23 -11.20 13.37
N MET A 171 -29.71 -12.14 12.57
CA MET A 171 -29.28 -13.47 13.05
C MET A 171 -27.89 -13.45 13.69
N GLY A 172 -27.16 -12.34 13.59
CA GLY A 172 -25.84 -12.16 14.21
C GLY A 172 -24.65 -12.46 13.30
N TYR A 173 -24.86 -12.69 12.00
CA TYR A 173 -23.76 -12.80 11.04
C TYR A 173 -23.08 -11.44 10.84
N ALA A 174 -21.76 -11.46 10.60
CA ALA A 174 -20.99 -10.25 10.32
C ALA A 174 -21.06 -9.80 8.86
N GLY A 175 -21.57 -10.65 7.97
CA GLY A 175 -21.64 -10.35 6.55
C GLY A 175 -21.95 -11.57 5.70
N ILE A 176 -21.69 -11.44 4.39
CA ILE A 176 -21.98 -12.45 3.38
C ILE A 176 -20.74 -12.66 2.51
N LEU A 177 -20.35 -13.92 2.33
CA LEU A 177 -19.38 -14.37 1.34
C LEU A 177 -20.12 -14.95 0.14
N TYR A 178 -19.80 -14.46 -1.06
CA TYR A 178 -20.50 -14.84 -2.27
C TYR A 178 -19.55 -14.87 -3.47
N PRO A 179 -19.75 -15.77 -4.44
CA PRO A 179 -18.93 -15.79 -5.65
C PRO A 179 -19.15 -14.51 -6.46
N SER A 180 -18.11 -14.04 -7.15
CA SER A 180 -18.28 -13.03 -8.19
C SER A 180 -19.12 -13.61 -9.32
N THR A 181 -20.10 -12.83 -9.77
CA THR A 181 -20.93 -13.17 -10.94
C THR A 181 -20.26 -12.75 -12.25
N ILE A 182 -19.08 -12.11 -12.18
CA ILE A 182 -18.36 -11.55 -13.33
C ILE A 182 -17.10 -12.36 -13.64
N ILE A 183 -16.33 -12.75 -12.60
CA ILE A 183 -15.08 -13.49 -12.74
C ILE A 183 -15.19 -14.88 -12.11
N ASN A 184 -14.75 -15.89 -12.86
CA ASN A 184 -14.70 -17.26 -12.35
C ASN A 184 -13.73 -17.39 -11.17
N LYS A 185 -14.16 -18.09 -10.11
CA LYS A 185 -13.43 -18.30 -8.84
C LYS A 185 -13.19 -17.04 -8.00
N GLY A 186 -13.62 -15.87 -8.46
CA GLY A 186 -13.59 -14.65 -7.65
C GLY A 186 -14.54 -14.76 -6.46
N ILE A 187 -14.13 -14.26 -5.30
CA ILE A 187 -14.97 -14.23 -4.10
C ILE A 187 -15.12 -12.77 -3.66
N ASN A 188 -16.36 -12.42 -3.36
CA ASN A 188 -16.71 -11.17 -2.73
C ASN A 188 -17.09 -11.39 -1.27
N LEU A 189 -16.80 -10.40 -0.45
CA LEU A 189 -17.17 -10.31 0.95
C LEU A 189 -17.87 -8.96 1.14
N VAL A 190 -19.11 -8.99 1.62
CA VAL A 190 -19.74 -7.79 2.19
C VAL A 190 -19.74 -7.92 3.70
N CYS A 191 -19.16 -6.94 4.38
CA CYS A 191 -19.14 -6.85 5.84
C CYS A 191 -20.15 -5.81 6.31
N PHE A 192 -21.03 -6.22 7.21
CA PHE A 192 -22.06 -5.35 7.79
C PHE A 192 -21.48 -4.33 8.76
N TYR A 193 -20.27 -4.59 9.25
CA TYR A 193 -19.57 -3.80 10.27
C TYR A 193 -18.19 -3.37 9.73
N PRO A 194 -18.09 -2.26 8.99
CA PRO A 194 -16.85 -1.82 8.34
C PRO A 194 -15.63 -1.80 9.27
N GLU A 195 -15.82 -1.54 10.56
CA GLU A 195 -14.78 -1.51 11.58
C GLU A 195 -14.13 -2.88 11.89
N TYR A 196 -14.68 -3.98 11.37
CA TYR A 196 -14.09 -5.32 11.49
C TYR A 196 -12.88 -5.50 10.57
N PHE A 197 -12.72 -4.59 9.60
CA PHE A 197 -11.57 -4.55 8.71
C PHE A 197 -10.88 -3.20 8.80
N GLN A 198 -9.55 -3.23 8.79
CA GLN A 198 -8.73 -2.03 8.79
C GLN A 198 -7.95 -1.95 7.49
N PHE A 199 -7.86 -0.74 6.95
CA PHE A 199 -6.96 -0.42 5.85
C PHE A 199 -5.52 -0.77 6.24
N ILE A 200 -4.82 -1.52 5.38
CA ILE A 200 -3.40 -1.79 5.56
C ILE A 200 -2.63 -0.58 5.04
N MET A 201 -1.94 0.12 5.96
CA MET A 201 -1.15 1.31 5.65
C MET A 201 -0.20 1.06 4.48
N TYR A 202 -0.15 2.02 3.56
CA TYR A 202 0.74 2.04 2.39
C TYR A 202 0.48 0.94 1.36
N SER A 203 -0.62 0.20 1.48
CA SER A 203 -1.01 -0.83 0.52
C SER A 203 -1.78 -0.29 -0.71
N ASP A 204 -2.10 1.00 -0.70
CA ASP A 204 -2.83 1.70 -1.76
C ASP A 204 -2.00 1.87 -3.04
N ARG A 205 -2.61 1.57 -4.18
CA ARG A 205 -2.00 1.71 -5.50
C ARG A 205 -3.02 2.18 -6.52
N ILE A 206 -2.56 2.94 -7.51
CA ILE A 206 -3.33 3.23 -8.72
C ILE A 206 -3.13 2.06 -9.70
N TYR A 207 -4.22 1.58 -10.28
CA TYR A 207 -4.22 0.63 -11.38
C TYR A 207 -4.91 1.23 -12.60
N LYS A 208 -4.36 0.97 -13.78
CA LYS A 208 -4.97 1.32 -15.07
C LYS A 208 -5.50 0.06 -15.75
N GLY A 209 -6.70 0.15 -16.33
CA GLY A 209 -7.27 -0.92 -17.15
C GLY A 209 -6.57 -0.97 -18.51
N VAL A 210 -5.95 -2.11 -18.83
CA VAL A 210 -5.28 -2.33 -20.12
C VAL A 210 -5.84 -3.59 -20.74
N ALA A 211 -6.28 -3.51 -22.00
CA ALA A 211 -6.77 -4.68 -22.72
C ALA A 211 -5.63 -5.67 -23.04
N ASP A 212 -5.86 -6.96 -22.77
CA ASP A 212 -4.99 -8.03 -23.25
C ASP A 212 -5.23 -8.35 -24.74
N CYS A 213 -4.49 -9.33 -25.28
CA CYS A 213 -4.60 -9.72 -26.68
C CYS A 213 -5.96 -10.34 -27.08
N VAL A 214 -6.82 -10.67 -26.11
CA VAL A 214 -8.15 -11.26 -26.31
C VAL A 214 -9.27 -10.26 -25.93
N GLY A 215 -8.91 -9.06 -25.48
CA GLY A 215 -9.83 -7.98 -25.12
C GLY A 215 -10.28 -7.98 -23.65
N ASN A 216 -9.71 -8.82 -22.78
CA ASN A 216 -9.98 -8.74 -21.34
C ASN A 216 -9.24 -7.54 -20.74
N ILE A 217 -9.88 -6.82 -19.82
CA ILE A 217 -9.23 -5.71 -19.12
C ILE A 217 -8.40 -6.26 -17.96
N LEU A 218 -7.09 -6.11 -18.04
CA LEU A 218 -6.14 -6.46 -17.00
C LEU A 218 -5.76 -5.22 -16.17
N PRO A 219 -5.60 -5.37 -14.83
CA PRO A 219 -5.06 -4.33 -13.98
C PRO A 219 -3.55 -4.21 -14.17
N VAL A 220 -3.09 -3.02 -14.55
CA VAL A 220 -1.67 -2.69 -14.56
C VAL A 220 -1.39 -1.66 -13.47
N SER A 221 -0.60 -2.05 -12.46
CA SER A 221 -0.17 -1.13 -11.41
C SER A 221 0.59 0.04 -12.03
N GLN A 222 0.19 1.24 -11.68
CA GLN A 222 0.91 2.45 -12.07
C GLN A 222 1.99 2.76 -11.04
N ILE A 223 3.06 3.41 -11.49
CA ILE A 223 3.99 4.05 -10.59
C ILE A 223 3.28 5.24 -9.93
N ASP A 224 3.49 5.45 -8.62
CA ASP A 224 2.97 6.66 -7.98
C ASP A 224 3.52 7.90 -8.70
N GLU A 225 2.65 8.87 -8.99
CA GLU A 225 2.99 9.95 -9.91
C GLU A 225 4.15 10.82 -9.42
N PHE A 226 4.22 11.08 -8.12
CA PHE A 226 5.32 11.84 -7.52
C PHE A 226 6.71 11.19 -7.75
N LYS A 227 6.78 9.87 -7.97
CA LYS A 227 8.07 9.19 -8.26
C LYS A 227 8.62 9.50 -9.65
N LYS A 228 7.84 10.15 -10.53
CA LYS A 228 8.33 10.64 -11.82
C LYS A 228 9.30 11.83 -11.66
N TYR A 229 9.28 12.50 -10.50
CA TYR A 229 10.09 13.67 -10.22
C TYR A 229 11.34 13.27 -9.43
N PRO A 230 12.57 13.49 -9.92
CA PRO A 230 13.79 13.00 -9.27
C PRO A 230 14.01 13.45 -7.81
N GLU A 231 13.50 14.63 -7.44
CA GLU A 231 13.70 15.23 -6.11
C GLU A 231 12.54 14.99 -5.14
N TYR A 232 11.57 14.11 -5.48
CA TYR A 232 10.38 13.86 -4.66
C TYR A 232 10.67 13.44 -3.21
N ARG A 233 11.85 12.88 -2.96
CA ARG A 233 12.30 12.46 -1.62
C ARG A 233 12.90 13.58 -0.77
N LYS A 234 13.18 14.74 -1.36
CA LYS A 234 13.90 15.84 -0.72
C LYS A 234 13.13 17.15 -0.74
N GLU A 235 12.44 17.42 -1.83
CA GLU A 235 11.93 18.76 -2.16
C GLU A 235 10.51 18.65 -2.70
N MET A 236 9.66 17.84 -2.07
CA MET A 236 8.23 17.81 -2.37
C MET A 236 7.48 18.49 -1.23
N TYR A 237 6.67 19.49 -1.55
CA TYR A 237 5.89 20.24 -0.56
C TYR A 237 4.45 20.40 -1.01
N SER A 238 3.48 20.24 -0.11
CA SER A 238 2.10 20.64 -0.37
C SER A 238 1.97 22.17 -0.40
N PHE A 239 1.11 22.71 -1.26
CA PHE A 239 0.82 24.15 -1.29
C PHE A 239 -0.66 24.46 -1.49
N GLY A 240 -1.14 25.50 -0.81
CA GLY A 240 -2.53 25.98 -0.97
C GLY A 240 -3.60 24.95 -0.56
N ASP A 241 -3.22 23.99 0.29
CA ASP A 241 -4.05 22.88 0.72
C ASP A 241 -4.76 23.15 2.06
N THR A 242 -5.84 22.42 2.33
CA THR A 242 -6.56 22.50 3.62
C THR A 242 -5.83 21.67 4.68
N PRO A 243 -6.10 21.86 5.99
CA PRO A 243 -5.51 21.02 7.04
C PRO A 243 -5.73 19.51 6.84
N GLU A 244 -6.88 19.11 6.29
CA GLU A 244 -7.14 17.71 5.94
C GLU A 244 -6.22 17.21 4.81
N LYS A 245 -5.92 18.08 3.83
CA LYS A 245 -4.99 17.76 2.75
C LYS A 245 -3.54 17.78 3.22
N GLU A 246 -3.17 18.58 4.22
CA GLU A 246 -1.86 18.51 4.86
C GLU A 246 -1.65 17.16 5.58
N GLU A 247 -2.63 16.67 6.35
CA GLU A 247 -2.55 15.33 6.97
C GLU A 247 -2.45 14.21 5.92
N ALA A 248 -3.16 14.37 4.81
CA ALA A 248 -3.10 13.46 3.68
C ALA A 248 -1.75 13.53 2.94
N PHE A 249 -1.09 14.70 2.90
CA PHE A 249 0.25 14.83 2.36
C PHE A 249 1.30 14.17 3.27
N GLU A 250 1.18 14.32 4.59
CA GLU A 250 2.06 13.63 5.55
C GLU A 250 1.96 12.10 5.39
N TYR A 251 0.79 11.57 5.02
CA TYR A 251 0.64 10.15 4.68
C TYR A 251 1.49 9.75 3.47
N ILE A 252 1.57 10.59 2.43
CA ILE A 252 2.39 10.34 1.24
C ILE A 252 3.88 10.35 1.61
N GLU A 253 4.33 11.32 2.41
CA GLU A 253 5.72 11.38 2.89
C GLU A 253 6.08 10.12 3.70
N ASN A 254 5.21 9.71 4.61
CA ASN A 254 5.41 8.49 5.39
C ASN A 254 5.36 7.22 4.53
N LYS A 255 4.54 7.20 3.47
CA LYS A 255 4.53 6.11 2.48
C LYS A 255 5.88 6.00 1.78
N ILE A 256 6.45 7.11 1.35
CA ILE A 256 7.77 7.16 0.70
C ILE A 256 8.84 6.57 1.63
N ILE A 257 8.85 7.01 2.89
CA ILE A 257 9.80 6.51 3.90
C ILE A 257 9.61 5.01 4.11
N PHE A 258 8.38 4.54 4.26
CA PHE A 258 8.08 3.13 4.46
C PHE A 258 8.56 2.26 3.29
N GLU A 259 8.31 2.69 2.06
CA GLU A 259 8.73 1.95 0.86
C GLU A 259 10.25 1.97 0.66
N ASP A 260 10.91 3.09 0.97
CA ASP A 260 12.38 3.18 0.95
C ASP A 260 13.01 2.22 1.96
N GLU A 261 12.44 2.08 3.16
CA GLU A 261 12.91 1.12 4.19
C GLU A 261 12.73 -0.33 3.73
N GLN A 262 11.58 -0.68 3.13
CA GLN A 262 11.36 -2.02 2.58
C GLN A 262 12.36 -2.35 1.46
N GLU A 263 12.55 -1.42 0.52
CA GLU A 263 13.51 -1.58 -0.57
C GLU A 263 14.95 -1.72 -0.06
N TYR A 264 15.30 -1.02 1.01
CA TYR A 264 16.61 -1.14 1.66
C TYR A 264 16.83 -2.54 2.20
N ASP A 265 15.87 -3.06 2.99
CA ASP A 265 15.96 -4.39 3.58
C ASP A 265 15.97 -5.49 2.52
N ASP A 266 15.18 -5.35 1.45
CA ASP A 266 15.15 -6.27 0.31
C ASP A 266 16.49 -6.30 -0.42
N ARG A 267 17.07 -5.15 -0.72
CA ARG A 267 18.37 -5.06 -1.38
C ARG A 267 19.50 -5.57 -0.50
N VAL A 268 19.48 -5.30 0.81
CA VAL A 268 20.45 -5.86 1.76
C VAL A 268 20.37 -7.39 1.73
N ARG A 269 19.17 -7.96 1.85
CA ARG A 269 18.96 -9.42 1.77
C ARG A 269 19.45 -10.00 0.44
N MET A 270 19.19 -9.31 -0.67
CA MET A 270 19.68 -9.72 -1.98
C MET A 270 21.22 -9.74 -2.00
N ILE A 271 21.87 -8.64 -1.58
CA ILE A 271 23.33 -8.49 -1.61
C ILE A 271 24.01 -9.55 -0.76
N LEU A 272 23.49 -9.84 0.43
CA LEU A 272 24.05 -10.86 1.33
C LEU A 272 23.99 -12.28 0.75
N ASN A 273 23.16 -12.52 -0.28
CA ASN A 273 23.03 -13.81 -0.96
C ASN A 273 23.81 -13.88 -2.30
N LEU A 274 24.47 -12.79 -2.72
CA LEU A 274 25.24 -12.76 -3.97
C LEU A 274 26.59 -13.50 -3.85
N LYS A 275 27.14 -13.88 -5.00
CA LYS A 275 28.52 -14.40 -5.10
C LYS A 275 29.52 -13.25 -5.18
N ASN A 276 30.74 -13.48 -4.67
CA ASN A 276 31.78 -12.46 -4.54
C ASN A 276 32.04 -11.58 -5.78
N ALA A 277 31.92 -12.11 -6.99
CA ALA A 277 32.20 -11.35 -8.22
C ALA A 277 31.16 -10.25 -8.54
N GLU A 278 29.96 -10.32 -7.96
CA GLU A 278 28.83 -9.42 -8.26
C GLU A 278 28.57 -8.39 -7.16
N ILE A 279 29.11 -8.62 -5.96
CA ILE A 279 28.78 -7.85 -4.75
C ILE A 279 29.18 -6.37 -4.88
N ASP A 280 30.36 -6.06 -5.42
CA ASP A 280 30.82 -4.67 -5.51
C ASP A 280 29.93 -3.82 -6.43
N ASN A 281 29.45 -4.38 -7.54
CA ASN A 281 28.51 -3.68 -8.42
C ASN A 281 27.18 -3.45 -7.71
N ALA A 282 26.62 -4.48 -7.08
CA ALA A 282 25.37 -4.36 -6.34
C ALA A 282 25.46 -3.37 -5.18
N LEU A 283 26.59 -3.31 -4.47
CA LEU A 283 26.85 -2.33 -3.42
C LEU A 283 26.96 -0.90 -3.96
N ASN A 284 27.52 -0.72 -5.17
CA ASN A 284 27.60 0.59 -5.79
C ASN A 284 26.21 1.09 -6.21
N GLU A 285 25.43 0.25 -6.88
CA GLU A 285 24.03 0.54 -7.25
C GLU A 285 23.17 0.80 -6.00
N PHE A 286 23.38 0.05 -4.92
CA PHE A 286 22.69 0.23 -3.64
C PHE A 286 22.95 1.62 -3.05
N VAL A 287 24.21 2.04 -2.97
CA VAL A 287 24.56 3.36 -2.46
C VAL A 287 24.05 4.47 -3.36
N GLU A 288 24.11 4.28 -4.69
CA GLU A 288 23.59 5.24 -5.66
C GLU A 288 22.08 5.44 -5.48
N TYR A 289 21.33 4.36 -5.37
CA TYR A 289 19.88 4.37 -5.15
C TYR A 289 19.51 5.16 -3.88
N PHE A 290 20.17 4.87 -2.76
CA PHE A 290 19.86 5.51 -1.48
C PHE A 290 20.53 6.88 -1.28
N SER A 291 21.37 7.33 -2.21
CA SER A 291 22.18 8.55 -2.06
C SER A 291 21.37 9.83 -1.84
N LYS A 292 20.11 9.83 -2.29
CA LYS A 292 19.17 10.96 -2.18
C LYS A 292 18.01 10.70 -1.20
N THR A 293 18.11 9.68 -0.36
CA THR A 293 17.07 9.27 0.59
C THR A 293 17.47 9.56 2.03
N HIS A 294 16.55 9.44 3.00
CA HIS A 294 16.88 9.47 4.43
C HIS A 294 17.81 8.31 4.84
N LEU A 295 17.84 7.24 4.05
CA LEU A 295 18.68 6.04 4.25
C LEU A 295 20.12 6.19 3.76
N ARG A 296 20.48 7.33 3.16
CA ARG A 296 21.82 7.60 2.63
C ARG A 296 22.93 7.17 3.60
N LYS A 297 22.88 7.62 4.86
CA LYS A 297 23.90 7.29 5.86
C LYS A 297 24.03 5.78 6.05
N ARG A 298 22.91 5.08 6.26
CA ARG A 298 22.85 3.62 6.44
C ARG A 298 23.39 2.89 5.20
N ALA A 299 23.09 3.37 4.00
CA ALA A 299 23.54 2.73 2.76
C ALA A 299 25.05 2.79 2.59
N TYR A 300 25.65 3.98 2.77
CA TYR A 300 27.11 4.13 2.73
C TYR A 300 27.78 3.31 3.83
N GLN A 301 27.26 3.33 5.06
CA GLN A 301 27.84 2.55 6.16
C GLN A 301 27.77 1.04 5.91
N PHE A 302 26.68 0.53 5.34
CA PHE A 302 26.57 -0.88 4.97
C PHE A 302 27.66 -1.30 3.98
N ARG A 303 27.87 -0.52 2.89
CA ARG A 303 28.96 -0.77 1.94
C ARG A 303 30.33 -0.63 2.59
N GLY A 304 30.50 0.37 3.47
CA GLY A 304 31.74 0.62 4.18
C GLY A 304 32.14 -0.53 5.09
N THR A 305 31.18 -1.05 5.87
CA THR A 305 31.34 -2.24 6.71
C THR A 305 31.78 -3.45 5.89
N TYR A 306 31.08 -3.72 4.78
CA TYR A 306 31.42 -4.84 3.90
C TYR A 306 32.87 -4.73 3.41
N ARG A 307 33.28 -3.55 2.92
CA ARG A 307 34.64 -3.31 2.43
C ARG A 307 35.70 -3.46 3.50
N ILE A 308 35.44 -2.97 4.72
CA ILE A 308 36.37 -3.14 5.85
C ILE A 308 36.55 -4.63 6.17
N ASN A 309 35.46 -5.37 6.32
CA ASN A 309 35.51 -6.80 6.63
C ASN A 309 36.16 -7.63 5.51
N ALA A 310 36.05 -7.18 4.25
CA ALA A 310 36.74 -7.76 3.10
C ALA A 310 38.23 -7.34 2.99
N GLY A 311 38.74 -6.54 3.93
CA GLY A 311 40.12 -6.05 3.94
C GLY A 311 40.40 -4.82 3.07
N ASN A 312 39.39 -4.28 2.38
CA ASN A 312 39.47 -3.03 1.64
C ASN A 312 39.22 -1.82 2.56
N ILE A 313 40.13 -1.65 3.54
CA ILE A 313 39.98 -0.72 4.65
C ILE A 313 39.81 0.72 4.20
N LYS A 314 40.64 1.18 3.25
CA LYS A 314 40.62 2.58 2.78
C LYS A 314 39.28 2.95 2.14
N ALA A 315 38.80 2.11 1.22
CA ALA A 315 37.52 2.35 0.56
C ALA A 315 36.36 2.31 1.57
N GLY A 316 36.42 1.41 2.56
CA GLY A 316 35.42 1.35 3.59
C GLY A 316 35.40 2.56 4.54
N ILE A 317 36.57 3.05 4.97
CA ILE A 317 36.67 4.32 5.73
C ILE A 317 36.09 5.47 4.90
N ARG A 318 36.41 5.50 3.60
CA ARG A 318 35.90 6.52 2.69
C ARG A 318 34.36 6.52 2.62
N ASP A 319 33.74 5.35 2.62
CA ASP A 319 32.27 5.26 2.69
C ASP A 319 31.72 5.81 4.00
N TYR A 320 32.36 5.53 5.14
CA TYR A 320 31.97 6.11 6.43
C TYR A 320 32.09 7.63 6.44
N ILE A 321 33.18 8.19 5.88
CA ILE A 321 33.33 9.65 5.71
C ILE A 321 32.18 10.21 4.85
N LEU A 322 31.92 9.59 3.69
CA LEU A 322 30.86 10.02 2.79
C LEU A 322 29.48 9.92 3.45
N SER A 323 29.23 8.91 4.29
CA SER A 323 27.96 8.69 5.00
C SER A 323 27.56 9.88 5.88
N LEU A 324 28.52 10.60 6.45
CA LEU A 324 28.29 11.69 7.39
C LEU A 324 27.90 13.01 6.71
N ASN A 325 28.19 13.16 5.41
CA ASN A 325 27.87 14.36 4.62
C ASN A 325 28.27 15.69 5.30
N VAL A 326 29.47 15.72 5.90
CA VAL A 326 29.90 16.86 6.72
C VAL A 326 30.08 18.14 5.90
N CYS A 327 29.66 19.27 6.46
CA CYS A 327 29.95 20.60 5.91
C CYS A 327 31.29 21.15 6.45
N ASN A 328 31.74 22.30 5.92
CA ASN A 328 33.01 22.91 6.33
C ASN A 328 33.10 23.17 7.85
N ALA A 329 32.00 23.57 8.48
CA ALA A 329 31.95 23.83 9.92
C ALA A 329 32.14 22.56 10.79
N GLN A 330 31.90 21.38 10.23
CA GLN A 330 31.94 20.09 10.94
C GLN A 330 33.26 19.33 10.72
N ARG A 331 34.20 19.88 9.95
CA ARG A 331 35.45 19.19 9.60
C ARG A 331 36.33 18.88 10.81
N THR A 332 36.31 19.73 11.82
CA THR A 332 37.08 19.54 13.07
C THR A 332 36.63 18.30 13.84
N THR A 333 35.36 17.89 13.70
CA THR A 333 34.78 16.72 14.36
C THR A 333 34.67 15.50 13.45
N LEU A 334 35.12 15.59 12.19
CA LEU A 334 34.97 14.51 11.21
C LEU A 334 35.68 13.23 11.67
N TYR A 335 36.93 13.36 12.11
CA TYR A 335 37.73 12.23 12.58
C TYR A 335 37.01 11.48 13.71
N ASP A 336 36.62 12.18 14.78
CA ASP A 336 35.94 11.57 15.92
C ASP A 336 34.61 10.93 15.50
N SER A 337 33.87 11.59 14.62
CA SER A 337 32.59 11.06 14.12
C SER A 337 32.76 9.76 13.34
N VAL A 338 33.81 9.65 12.52
CA VAL A 338 34.12 8.43 11.75
C VAL A 338 34.63 7.33 12.68
N VAL A 339 35.49 7.67 13.65
CA VAL A 339 35.94 6.72 14.68
C VAL A 339 34.75 6.16 15.43
N HIS A 340 33.86 6.99 15.95
CA HIS A 340 32.64 6.55 16.62
C HIS A 340 31.79 5.65 15.72
N ALA A 341 31.50 6.07 14.49
CA ALA A 341 30.66 5.29 13.57
C ALA A 341 31.24 3.90 13.25
N ILE A 342 32.56 3.77 13.13
CA ILE A 342 33.25 2.50 12.84
C ILE A 342 33.40 1.65 14.12
N PHE A 343 33.87 2.23 15.21
CA PHE A 343 34.20 1.48 16.43
C PHE A 343 32.96 1.04 17.20
N ASP A 344 31.86 1.78 17.11
CA ASP A 344 30.58 1.41 17.75
C ASP A 344 29.75 0.44 16.88
N SER A 345 30.07 0.30 15.58
CA SER A 345 29.39 -0.61 14.66
C SER A 345 29.57 -2.07 15.08
N LYS A 346 28.48 -2.81 15.30
CA LYS A 346 28.56 -4.24 15.66
C LYS A 346 28.90 -5.14 14.46
N ASP A 347 28.71 -4.63 13.25
CA ASP A 347 28.86 -5.38 12.01
C ASP A 347 30.30 -5.40 11.48
N ILE A 348 31.17 -4.55 12.02
CA ILE A 348 32.60 -4.56 11.73
C ILE A 348 33.30 -5.57 12.64
N ASP A 349 34.07 -6.47 12.04
CA ASP A 349 34.86 -7.46 12.76
C ASP A 349 35.79 -6.77 13.77
N ILE A 350 35.68 -7.21 15.03
CA ILE A 350 36.40 -6.65 16.19
C ILE A 350 37.92 -6.65 16.00
N THR A 351 38.46 -7.57 15.19
CA THR A 351 39.88 -7.66 14.88
C THR A 351 40.42 -6.43 14.13
N PHE A 352 39.58 -5.71 13.39
CA PHE A 352 39.97 -4.46 12.73
C PHE A 352 39.97 -3.26 13.68
N LYS A 353 39.28 -3.31 14.83
CA LYS A 353 39.11 -2.18 15.76
C LYS A 353 40.31 -1.96 16.67
N ILE A 354 41.47 -1.75 16.06
CA ILE A 354 42.76 -1.52 16.71
C ILE A 354 43.29 -0.11 16.43
N GLU A 355 44.32 0.31 17.16
CA GLU A 355 44.91 1.65 17.02
C GLU A 355 45.41 1.94 15.59
N ALA A 356 45.90 0.93 14.88
CA ALA A 356 46.29 1.05 13.48
C ALA A 356 45.13 1.47 12.56
N LEU A 357 43.88 1.10 12.89
CA LEU A 357 42.72 1.55 12.13
C LEU A 357 42.40 3.02 12.40
N LYS A 358 42.53 3.49 13.64
CA LYS A 358 42.37 4.92 13.97
C LYS A 358 43.36 5.79 13.20
N GLN A 359 44.61 5.34 13.09
CA GLN A 359 45.62 6.02 12.30
C GLN A 359 45.20 6.12 10.81
N LYS A 360 44.69 5.03 10.22
CA LYS A 360 44.16 5.04 8.85
C LYS A 360 42.95 5.95 8.70
N ILE A 361 42.06 6.00 9.70
CA ILE A 361 40.90 6.90 9.70
C ILE A 361 41.37 8.35 9.66
N TYR A 362 42.35 8.71 10.49
CA TYR A 362 42.94 10.05 10.52
C TYR A 362 43.53 10.44 9.15
N GLU A 363 44.30 9.54 8.53
CA GLU A 363 44.88 9.75 7.20
C GLU A 363 43.82 9.98 6.13
N GLU A 364 42.80 9.11 6.05
CA GLU A 364 41.74 9.23 5.04
C GLU A 364 40.82 10.45 5.27
N CYS A 365 40.59 10.87 6.52
CA CYS A 365 39.87 12.11 6.83
C CYS A 365 40.63 13.34 6.33
N ASN A 366 41.95 13.39 6.57
CA ASN A 366 42.79 14.49 6.09
C ASN A 366 42.84 14.53 4.56
N LEU A 367 42.98 13.38 3.90
CA LEU A 367 42.93 13.29 2.44
C LEU A 367 41.57 13.78 1.90
N TYR A 368 40.45 13.39 2.52
CA TYR A 368 39.12 13.87 2.13
C TYR A 368 38.99 15.39 2.23
N ILE A 369 39.51 15.99 3.30
CA ILE A 369 39.49 17.45 3.51
C ILE A 369 40.31 18.15 2.43
N GLN A 370 41.53 17.68 2.17
CA GLN A 370 42.42 18.25 1.15
C GLN A 370 41.80 18.17 -0.26
N GLU A 371 41.21 17.03 -0.61
CA GLU A 371 40.52 16.85 -1.89
C GLU A 371 39.29 17.76 -2.01
N SER A 372 38.56 17.95 -0.92
CA SER A 372 37.39 18.84 -0.87
C SER A 372 37.80 20.30 -1.08
N ASP A 373 38.88 20.74 -0.45
CA ASP A 373 39.43 22.09 -0.61
C ASP A 373 39.91 22.34 -2.04
N LYS A 374 40.65 21.39 -2.61
CA LYS A 374 41.11 21.48 -4.00
C LYS A 374 39.94 21.62 -4.97
N LYS A 375 38.88 20.82 -4.80
CA LYS A 375 37.67 20.92 -5.64
C LYS A 375 36.97 22.27 -5.50
N TRP A 376 36.93 22.81 -4.29
CA TRP A 376 36.36 24.14 -4.04
C TRP A 376 37.15 25.23 -4.76
N ASP A 377 38.47 25.21 -4.65
CA ASP A 377 39.35 26.18 -5.33
C ASP A 377 39.19 26.11 -6.86
N GLU A 378 39.16 24.89 -7.42
CA GLU A 378 38.91 24.68 -8.85
C GLU A 378 37.54 25.19 -9.31
N MET A 379 36.49 25.01 -8.49
CA MET A 379 35.15 25.51 -8.77
C MET A 379 35.11 27.04 -8.73
N MET A 380 35.71 27.65 -7.71
CA MET A 380 35.78 29.10 -7.55
C MET A 380 36.54 29.76 -8.70
N GLU A 381 37.61 29.12 -9.19
CA GLU A 381 38.35 29.62 -10.35
C GLU A 381 37.51 29.55 -11.63
N LYS A 382 36.76 28.46 -11.85
CA LYS A 382 35.83 28.36 -12.98
C LYS A 382 34.73 29.44 -12.93
N LEU A 383 34.18 29.70 -11.75
CA LEU A 383 33.16 30.74 -11.56
C LEU A 383 33.72 32.14 -11.81
N ARG A 384 34.96 32.42 -11.39
CA ARG A 384 35.65 33.67 -11.72
C ARG A 384 35.76 33.83 -13.23
N ILE A 385 36.26 32.82 -13.94
CA ILE A 385 36.42 32.86 -15.41
C ILE A 385 35.07 33.10 -16.12
N LEU A 386 33.98 32.52 -15.62
CA LEU A 386 32.62 32.72 -16.15
C LEU A 386 32.07 34.13 -15.88
N ASN A 387 32.36 34.74 -14.74
CA ASN A 387 31.93 36.10 -14.40
C ASN A 387 32.75 37.21 -15.10
N TYR A 388 33.87 36.85 -15.75
CA TYR A 388 34.69 37.76 -16.58
C TYR A 388 34.40 37.64 -18.09
N ARG A 389 33.40 36.84 -18.49
CA ARG A 389 32.81 36.80 -19.83
C ARG A 389 31.40 37.36 -19.79
#